data_AF-A0A7J2U545-F1
#
_entry.id   AF-A0A7J2U545-F1
#
_cell.length_a   1.000
_cell.length_b   1.000
_cell.length_c   1.000
_cell.angle_alpha   90.00
_cell.angle_beta   90.00
_cell.angle_gamma   90.00
#
_symmetry.space_group_name_H-M   'P 1'
#
loop_
_entity.id
_entity.type
_entity.pdbx_description
1 polymer ?
#
loop_
_entity_poly.entity_id
_entity_poly.type
_entity_poly.pdbx_seq_one_letter_code
_entity_poly.pdbx_strand_id
1 'polypeptide(L)'
;MLVSFIEVHDGIKFFEYLKSLGCQISEEVHSVLPDSSEYGLYTCIKDNDIKALFALHYIDHHYAALLELEDNASDREVVEALLRAKDKGVWIAPVEYVLFVPLDYTVIKNIASYVDEMQDKVSQYLEYYEKSESPWKNMLKDFTPALIAFSKEEKQRKDNNTIIAPHHTQ
;
A
#
# COMPACT_ATOMS: atom_id res chain seq x y z
N MET A 1 -11.49 0.88 -16.07
CA MET A 1 -10.73 1.14 -14.84
C MET A 1 -9.27 1.01 -15.21
N LEU A 2 -8.46 2.01 -14.89
CA LEU A 2 -7.02 1.99 -15.16
C LEU A 2 -6.36 1.43 -13.90
N VAL A 3 -5.44 0.47 -14.04
CA VAL A 3 -4.50 0.14 -12.97
C VAL A 3 -3.23 0.94 -13.25
N SER A 4 -2.69 1.59 -12.23
CA SER A 4 -1.54 2.48 -12.35
C SER A 4 -0.55 2.22 -11.24
N PHE A 5 0.67 2.68 -11.45
CA PHE A 5 1.80 2.50 -10.54
C PHE A 5 2.41 3.85 -10.25
N ILE A 6 2.84 4.05 -9.02
CA ILE A 6 3.58 5.24 -8.61
C ILE A 6 4.76 4.85 -7.76
N GLU A 7 5.89 5.51 -8.01
CA GLU A 7 7.09 5.39 -7.19
C GLU A 7 6.88 6.17 -5.90
N VAL A 8 7.09 5.49 -4.78
CA VAL A 8 6.97 6.08 -3.45
C VAL A 8 8.12 5.55 -2.62
N HIS A 9 8.96 6.43 -2.09
CA HIS A 9 10.07 6.04 -1.23
C HIS A 9 9.71 6.11 0.25
N ASP A 10 8.74 6.95 0.61
CA ASP A 10 8.27 7.19 1.96
C ASP A 10 6.74 7.09 2.02
N GLY A 11 6.26 5.93 2.48
CA GLY A 11 4.82 5.65 2.55
C GLY A 11 4.07 6.59 3.50
N ILE A 12 4.73 7.08 4.55
CA ILE A 12 4.11 8.04 5.49
C ILE A 12 3.89 9.38 4.81
N LYS A 13 4.92 9.93 4.15
CA LYS A 13 4.80 11.17 3.37
C LYS A 13 3.77 11.05 2.26
N PHE A 14 3.68 9.89 1.63
CA PHE A 14 2.67 9.66 0.60
C PHE A 14 1.26 9.74 1.15
N PHE A 15 0.98 9.09 2.29
CA PHE A 15 -0.33 9.20 2.92
C PHE A 15 -0.63 10.61 3.45
N GLU A 16 0.36 11.32 3.97
CA GLU A 16 0.22 12.72 4.37
C GLU A 16 -0.09 13.63 3.17
N TYR A 17 0.58 13.40 2.03
CA TYR A 17 0.29 14.09 0.79
C TYR A 17 -1.16 13.86 0.34
N LEU A 18 -1.63 12.61 0.32
CA LEU A 18 -3.03 12.31 -0.03
C LEU A 18 -4.01 12.99 0.93
N LYS A 19 -3.71 13.00 2.23
CA LYS A 19 -4.52 13.72 3.24
C LYS A 19 -4.57 15.21 2.97
N SER A 20 -3.45 15.82 2.55
CA SER A 20 -3.39 17.25 2.19
C SER A 20 -4.28 17.60 0.99
N LEU A 21 -4.58 16.64 0.12
CA LEU A 21 -5.51 16.78 -1.00
C LEU A 21 -6.99 16.61 -0.58
N GLY A 22 -7.25 16.41 0.71
CA GLY A 22 -8.57 16.17 1.27
C GLY A 22 -9.03 14.72 1.20
N CYS A 23 -8.14 13.75 0.98
CA CYS A 23 -8.47 12.34 1.18
C CYS A 23 -8.49 12.00 2.67
N GLN A 24 -9.47 11.24 3.11
CA GLN A 24 -9.32 10.37 4.26
C GLN A 24 -8.71 9.04 3.77
N ILE A 25 -7.62 8.61 4.40
CA ILE A 25 -7.00 7.31 4.12
C ILE A 25 -7.47 6.31 5.18
N SER A 26 -8.05 5.20 4.72
CA SER A 26 -8.47 4.08 5.56
C SER A 26 -7.69 2.83 5.14
N GLU A 27 -7.14 2.11 6.12
CA GLU A 27 -6.53 0.79 5.90
C GLU A 27 -7.64 -0.26 5.97
N GLU A 28 -7.76 -1.07 4.91
CA GLU A 28 -8.80 -2.10 4.78
C GLU A 28 -8.27 -3.48 5.15
N VAL A 29 -7.05 -3.79 4.69
CA VAL A 29 -6.39 -5.08 4.90
C VAL A 29 -4.94 -4.81 5.23
N HIS A 30 -4.42 -5.54 6.20
CA HIS A 30 -3.04 -5.52 6.62
C HIS A 30 -2.55 -6.96 6.85
N SER A 31 -1.39 -7.30 6.31
CA SER A 31 -0.77 -8.62 6.46
C SER A 31 0.75 -8.50 6.58
N VAL A 32 1.32 -9.23 7.54
CA VAL A 32 2.77 -9.48 7.62
C VAL A 32 3.10 -10.76 6.87
N LEU A 33 4.06 -10.71 5.96
CA LEU A 33 4.50 -11.82 5.12
C LEU A 33 5.59 -12.66 5.82
N PRO A 34 5.85 -13.90 5.37
CA PRO A 34 6.86 -14.77 5.99
C PRO A 34 8.30 -14.23 5.99
N ASP A 35 8.61 -13.27 5.11
CA ASP A 35 9.90 -12.58 5.06
C ASP A 35 9.92 -11.31 5.92
N SER A 36 8.89 -11.10 6.75
CA SER A 36 8.66 -9.91 7.59
C SER A 36 8.39 -8.62 6.84
N SER A 37 8.29 -8.64 5.51
CA SER A 37 7.70 -7.52 4.76
C SER A 37 6.18 -7.50 4.96
N GLU A 38 5.55 -6.38 4.63
CA GLU A 38 4.15 -6.13 4.91
C GLU A 38 3.38 -5.75 3.66
N TYR A 39 2.11 -6.12 3.67
CA TYR A 39 1.14 -5.80 2.63
C TYR A 39 -0.03 -5.02 3.23
N GLY A 40 -0.37 -3.90 2.59
CA GLY A 40 -1.53 -3.09 2.99
C GLY A 40 -2.41 -2.72 1.80
N LEU A 41 -3.73 -2.81 2.01
CA LEU A 41 -4.74 -2.23 1.13
C LEU A 41 -5.34 -0.99 1.78
N TYR A 42 -5.42 0.09 1.01
CA TYR A 42 -5.89 1.38 1.50
C TYR A 42 -6.92 1.99 0.56
N THR A 43 -7.89 2.70 1.11
CA THR A 43 -8.88 3.49 0.37
C THR A 43 -8.60 4.98 0.57
N CYS A 44 -8.59 5.78 -0.51
CA CYS A 44 -8.79 7.23 -0.42
C CYS A 44 -10.28 7.52 -0.54
N ILE A 45 -10.85 8.07 0.53
CA ILE A 45 -12.24 8.51 0.62
C ILE A 45 -12.24 10.04 0.57
N LYS A 46 -13.05 10.62 -0.31
CA LYS A 46 -13.26 12.07 -0.38
C LYS A 46 -14.70 12.35 -0.77
N ASP A 47 -15.30 13.35 -0.14
CA ASP A 47 -16.72 13.71 -0.34
C ASP A 47 -17.67 12.50 -0.13
N ASN A 48 -17.39 11.67 0.89
CA ASN A 48 -18.10 10.44 1.23
C ASN A 48 -18.11 9.33 0.15
N ASP A 49 -17.16 9.35 -0.77
CA ASP A 49 -17.05 8.37 -1.85
C ASP A 49 -15.60 7.89 -2.03
N ILE A 50 -15.42 6.65 -2.48
CA ILE A 50 -14.10 6.05 -2.68
C ILE A 50 -13.55 6.57 -4.00
N LYS A 51 -12.42 7.28 -3.95
CA LYS A 51 -11.80 7.89 -5.13
C LYS A 51 -10.63 7.08 -5.67
N ALA A 52 -9.95 6.33 -4.81
CA ALA A 52 -8.89 5.43 -5.23
C ALA A 52 -8.70 4.29 -4.23
N LEU A 53 -8.20 3.16 -4.73
CA LEU A 53 -7.67 2.06 -3.95
C LEU A 53 -6.15 2.03 -4.14
N PHE A 54 -5.42 1.71 -3.08
CA PHE A 54 -3.97 1.55 -3.10
C PHE A 54 -3.60 0.19 -2.53
N ALA A 55 -2.58 -0.43 -3.11
CA ALA A 55 -1.94 -1.61 -2.59
C ALA A 55 -0.45 -1.30 -2.44
N LEU A 56 0.06 -1.51 -1.23
CA LEU A 56 1.45 -1.27 -0.87
C LEU A 56 2.05 -2.59 -0.41
N HIS A 57 3.23 -2.91 -0.94
CA HIS A 57 4.15 -3.89 -0.40
C HIS A 57 5.35 -3.11 0.13
N TYR A 58 5.66 -3.28 1.41
CA TYR A 58 6.62 -2.42 2.09
C TYR A 58 7.39 -3.17 3.17
N ILE A 59 8.51 -2.60 3.59
CA ILE A 59 9.13 -2.89 4.88
C ILE A 59 8.95 -1.68 5.79
N ASP A 60 9.07 -1.90 7.09
CA ASP A 60 8.81 -0.87 8.08
C ASP A 60 9.81 -0.97 9.25
N HIS A 61 9.62 -0.12 10.25
CA HIS A 61 10.42 -0.14 11.47
C HIS A 61 10.47 -1.49 12.21
N HIS A 62 9.45 -2.35 12.10
CA HIS A 62 9.48 -3.70 12.66
C HIS A 62 10.40 -4.63 11.86
N TYR A 63 10.40 -4.52 10.53
CA TYR A 63 11.35 -5.26 9.69
C TYR A 63 12.80 -4.99 10.11
N ALA A 64 13.17 -3.73 10.33
CA ALA A 64 14.49 -3.37 10.84
C ALA A 64 14.77 -3.96 12.24
N ALA A 65 13.79 -3.92 13.13
CA ALA A 65 13.95 -4.46 14.49
C ALA A 65 14.19 -5.98 14.47
N LEU A 66 13.55 -6.71 13.56
CA LEU A 66 13.75 -8.14 13.37
C LEU A 66 15.11 -8.44 12.72
N LEU A 67 15.51 -7.64 11.74
CA LEU A 67 16.80 -7.81 11.06
C LEU A 67 18.01 -7.59 11.98
N GLU A 68 17.85 -6.76 13.01
CA GLU A 68 18.89 -6.45 13.99
C GLU A 68 19.05 -7.53 15.08
N LEU A 69 18.18 -8.53 15.11
CA LEU A 69 18.27 -9.64 16.06
C LEU A 69 19.27 -10.70 15.61
N GLU A 70 19.84 -11.43 16.57
CA GLU A 70 20.64 -12.62 16.29
C GLU A 70 19.73 -13.76 15.79
N ASP A 71 20.26 -14.62 14.91
CA ASP A 71 19.51 -15.76 14.31
C ASP A 71 18.90 -16.73 15.36
N ASN A 72 19.41 -16.70 16.59
CA ASN A 72 18.98 -17.54 17.71
C ASN A 72 18.19 -16.76 18.79
N ALA A 73 17.72 -15.56 18.47
CA ALA A 73 16.92 -14.74 19.39
C ALA A 73 15.69 -15.52 19.91
N SER A 74 15.45 -15.41 21.20
CA SER A 74 14.27 -16.00 21.84
C SER A 74 13.00 -15.22 21.50
N ASP A 75 11.84 -15.87 21.61
CA ASP A 75 10.53 -15.22 21.44
C ASP A 75 10.39 -13.94 22.27
N ARG A 76 10.96 -13.95 23.49
CA ARG A 76 10.96 -12.77 24.37
C ARG A 76 11.75 -11.62 23.77
N GLU A 77 12.95 -11.88 23.24
CA GLU A 77 13.79 -10.85 22.61
C GLU A 77 13.12 -10.30 21.36
N VAL A 78 12.47 -11.16 20.56
CA VAL A 78 11.67 -10.75 19.40
C VAL A 78 10.54 -9.80 19.82
N VAL A 79 9.72 -10.18 20.81
CA VAL A 79 8.61 -9.34 21.28
C VAL A 79 9.13 -8.01 21.86
N GLU A 80 10.20 -8.04 22.64
CA GLU A 80 10.79 -6.81 23.20
C GLU A 80 11.35 -5.89 22.10
N ALA A 81 11.96 -6.44 21.04
CA ALA A 81 12.46 -5.66 19.91
C ALA A 81 11.32 -4.98 19.15
N LEU A 82 10.24 -5.71 18.85
CA LEU A 82 9.06 -5.18 18.16
C LEU A 82 8.39 -4.06 18.97
N LEU A 83 8.24 -4.23 20.28
CA LEU A 83 7.64 -3.20 21.15
C LEU A 83 8.49 -1.92 21.18
N ARG A 84 9.82 -2.04 21.20
CA ARG A 84 10.74 -0.89 21.22
C ARG A 84 10.89 -0.23 19.85
N ALA A 85 10.61 -0.94 18.76
CA ALA A 85 10.74 -0.41 17.40
C ALA A 85 9.92 0.88 17.22
N LYS A 86 8.70 0.89 17.75
CA LYS A 86 7.80 2.05 17.68
C LYS A 86 8.38 3.31 18.32
N ASP A 87 9.11 3.15 19.42
CA ASP A 87 9.74 4.27 20.14
C ASP A 87 10.93 4.87 19.39
N LYS A 88 11.56 4.11 18.49
CA LYS A 88 12.67 4.57 17.63
C LYS A 88 12.19 5.37 16.40
N GLY A 89 10.88 5.44 16.19
CA GLY A 89 10.23 6.21 15.12
C GLY A 89 9.62 5.33 14.04
N VAL A 90 8.40 5.67 13.65
CA VAL A 90 7.60 4.97 12.64
C VAL A 90 8.04 5.38 11.24
N TRP A 91 8.26 4.40 10.38
CA TRP A 91 8.50 4.61 8.95
C TRP A 91 7.96 3.44 8.15
N ILE A 92 7.60 3.70 6.90
CA ILE A 92 7.11 2.74 5.92
C ILE A 92 7.87 3.00 4.62
N ALA A 93 8.48 1.98 4.07
CA ALA A 93 9.26 2.05 2.85
C ALA A 93 8.76 1.01 1.85
N PRO A 94 8.04 1.44 0.80
CA PRO A 94 7.63 0.55 -0.28
C PRO A 94 8.84 -0.16 -0.91
N VAL A 95 8.71 -1.45 -1.16
CA VAL A 95 9.76 -2.29 -1.77
C VAL A 95 9.55 -2.53 -3.27
N GLU A 96 8.41 -2.06 -3.78
CA GLU A 96 8.07 -2.03 -5.20
C GLU A 96 7.11 -0.85 -5.45
N TYR A 97 6.80 -0.58 -6.72
CA TYR A 97 5.86 0.49 -7.07
C TYR A 97 4.51 0.29 -6.37
N VAL A 98 4.00 1.37 -5.77
CA VAL A 98 2.66 1.38 -5.18
C VAL A 98 1.64 1.24 -6.30
N LEU A 99 0.86 0.17 -6.24
CA LEU A 99 -0.23 -0.06 -7.19
C LEU A 99 -1.43 0.77 -6.73
N PHE A 100 -2.06 1.48 -7.66
CA PHE A 100 -3.30 2.19 -7.36
C PHE A 100 -4.33 2.04 -8.48
N VAL A 101 -5.60 2.06 -8.06
CA VAL A 101 -6.77 1.97 -8.93
C VAL A 101 -7.61 3.22 -8.74
N PRO A 102 -7.47 4.23 -9.62
CA PRO A 102 -8.30 5.42 -9.56
C PRO A 102 -9.73 5.10 -10.00
N LEU A 103 -10.68 5.52 -9.17
CA LEU A 103 -12.10 5.53 -9.47
C LEU A 103 -12.57 6.92 -9.95
N ASP A 104 -11.77 7.95 -9.68
CA ASP A 104 -11.98 9.33 -10.11
C ASP A 104 -10.73 9.89 -10.82
N TYR A 105 -10.92 10.49 -12.00
CA TYR A 105 -9.83 11.06 -12.81
C TYR A 105 -9.15 12.28 -12.16
N THR A 106 -9.83 13.01 -11.28
CA THR A 106 -9.25 14.17 -10.59
C THR A 106 -8.13 13.77 -9.63
N VAL A 107 -8.25 12.59 -9.02
CA VAL A 107 -7.25 12.04 -8.10
C VAL A 107 -5.99 11.57 -8.84
N ILE A 108 -6.11 11.10 -10.08
CA ILE A 108 -4.97 10.65 -10.91
C ILE A 108 -3.95 11.78 -11.12
N LYS A 109 -4.42 12.99 -11.48
CA LYS A 109 -3.52 14.10 -11.81
C LYS A 109 -2.68 14.54 -10.61
N ASN A 110 -3.28 14.52 -9.43
CA ASN A 110 -2.59 14.91 -8.21
C ASN A 110 -1.59 13.82 -7.80
N ILE A 111 -2.01 12.55 -7.79
CA ILE A 111 -1.11 11.42 -7.49
C ILE A 111 0.10 11.43 -8.42
N ALA A 112 -0.09 11.62 -9.73
CA ALA A 112 1.00 11.63 -10.70
C ALA A 112 2.03 12.76 -10.50
N SER A 113 1.73 13.76 -9.66
CA SER A 113 2.66 14.85 -9.32
C SER A 113 3.44 14.62 -8.03
N TYR A 114 3.16 13.54 -7.30
CA TYR A 114 3.88 13.21 -6.07
C TYR A 114 5.31 12.78 -6.38
N VAL A 115 6.25 13.33 -5.63
CA VAL A 115 7.66 12.97 -5.64
C VAL A 115 8.16 13.06 -4.20
N ASP A 116 8.92 12.06 -3.79
CA ASP A 116 9.64 12.05 -2.52
C ASP A 116 11.06 11.52 -2.70
N GLU A 117 11.86 11.67 -1.64
CA GLU A 117 13.21 11.15 -1.55
C GLU A 117 13.28 10.12 -0.43
N MET A 118 14.08 9.09 -0.65
CA MET A 118 14.36 8.05 0.33
C MET A 118 15.08 8.64 1.55
N GLN A 119 14.67 8.23 2.75
CA GLN A 119 15.38 8.62 3.97
C GLN A 119 16.68 7.80 4.11
N ASP A 120 17.81 8.47 4.36
CA ASP A 120 19.13 7.83 4.48
C ASP A 120 19.17 6.64 5.45
N LYS A 121 18.43 6.72 6.57
CA LYS A 121 18.39 5.66 7.59
C LYS A 121 17.69 4.37 7.13
N VAL A 122 16.89 4.45 6.07
CA VAL A 122 16.05 3.36 5.57
C VAL A 122 16.76 2.57 4.47
N SER A 123 17.64 3.24 3.72
CA SER A 123 18.30 2.70 2.52
C SER A 123 18.99 1.34 2.76
N GLN A 124 19.68 1.18 3.89
CA GLN A 124 20.35 -0.08 4.24
C GLN A 124 19.38 -1.27 4.35
N TYR A 125 18.16 -1.05 4.86
CA TYR A 125 17.17 -2.12 5.04
C TYR A 125 16.50 -2.47 3.71
N LEU A 126 16.26 -1.47 2.86
CA LEU A 126 15.78 -1.67 1.49
C LEU A 126 16.81 -2.43 0.66
N GLU A 127 18.08 -2.03 0.69
CA GLU A 127 19.15 -2.75 0.01
C GLU A 127 19.27 -4.20 0.49
N TYR A 128 19.10 -4.45 1.78
CA TYR A 128 19.08 -5.81 2.31
C TYR A 128 17.90 -6.60 1.73
N TYR A 129 16.70 -6.03 1.76
CA TYR A 129 15.50 -6.66 1.21
C TYR A 129 15.66 -6.95 -0.29
N GLU A 130 16.18 -6.01 -1.07
CA GLU A 130 16.47 -6.16 -2.50
C GLU A 130 17.50 -7.24 -2.82
N LYS A 131 18.43 -7.53 -1.90
CA LYS A 131 19.44 -8.59 -2.03
C LYS A 131 18.96 -9.94 -1.49
N SER A 132 17.87 -9.98 -0.72
CA SER A 132 17.31 -11.22 -0.16
C SER A 132 16.81 -12.18 -1.25
N GLU A 133 16.57 -13.45 -0.96
CA GLU A 133 15.91 -14.38 -1.89
C GLU A 133 14.39 -14.44 -1.67
N SER A 134 13.78 -13.32 -1.20
CA SER A 134 12.35 -13.30 -0.91
C SER A 134 11.51 -13.63 -2.16
N PRO A 135 10.57 -14.59 -2.06
CA PRO A 135 9.64 -14.89 -3.14
C PRO A 135 8.57 -13.80 -3.35
N TRP A 136 8.49 -12.80 -2.47
CA TRP A 136 7.45 -11.77 -2.46
C TRP A 136 7.85 -10.49 -3.19
N LYS A 137 9.11 -10.33 -3.63
CA LYS A 137 9.62 -9.07 -4.21
C LYS A 137 8.84 -8.44 -5.36
N ASN A 138 8.02 -9.21 -6.08
CA ASN A 138 7.21 -8.73 -7.21
C ASN A 138 5.72 -8.97 -6.97
N MET A 139 5.30 -9.06 -5.71
CA MET A 139 3.97 -9.49 -5.32
C MET A 139 2.87 -8.64 -5.98
N LEU A 140 2.94 -7.31 -5.92
CA LEU A 140 1.94 -6.43 -6.54
C LEU A 140 1.93 -6.55 -8.06
N LYS A 141 3.12 -6.66 -8.67
CA LYS A 141 3.24 -6.90 -10.11
C LYS A 141 2.55 -8.20 -10.52
N ASP A 142 2.73 -9.27 -9.75
CA ASP A 142 2.14 -10.58 -10.02
C ASP A 142 0.61 -10.59 -9.78
N PHE A 143 0.10 -9.75 -8.87
CA PHE A 143 -1.34 -9.56 -8.64
C PHE A 143 -2.03 -8.64 -9.65
N THR A 144 -1.29 -7.88 -10.43
CA THR A 144 -1.84 -6.88 -11.36
C THR A 144 -2.85 -7.47 -12.36
N PRO A 145 -2.59 -8.63 -13.02
CA PRO A 145 -3.56 -9.22 -13.94
C PRO A 145 -4.87 -9.61 -13.25
N ALA A 146 -4.80 -10.12 -12.02
CA ALA A 146 -5.97 -10.50 -11.24
C ALA A 146 -6.80 -9.28 -10.83
N LEU A 147 -6.15 -8.20 -10.39
CA LEU A 147 -6.81 -6.92 -10.08
C LEU A 147 -7.49 -6.30 -11.30
N ILE A 148 -6.84 -6.35 -12.48
CA ILE A 148 -7.44 -5.90 -13.73
C ILE A 148 -8.71 -6.70 -14.04
N ALA A 149 -8.67 -8.03 -13.90
CA ALA A 149 -9.80 -8.92 -14.14
C ALA A 149 -10.97 -8.61 -13.18
N PHE A 150 -10.70 -8.57 -11.87
CA PHE A 150 -11.69 -8.20 -10.85
C PHE A 150 -12.34 -6.84 -11.13
N SER A 151 -11.54 -5.84 -11.52
CA SER A 151 -12.07 -4.51 -11.81
C SER A 151 -13.05 -4.48 -13.00
N LYS A 152 -12.84 -5.36 -13.99
CA LYS A 152 -13.73 -5.49 -15.15
C LYS A 152 -15.07 -6.09 -14.73
N GLU A 153 -15.05 -7.10 -13.86
CA GLU A 153 -16.25 -7.74 -13.31
C GLU A 153 -17.07 -6.76 -12.46
N GLU A 154 -16.42 -6.01 -11.56
CA GLU A 154 -17.12 -5.02 -10.72
C GLU A 154 -17.72 -3.87 -11.53
N LYS A 155 -17.02 -3.43 -12.58
CA LYS A 155 -17.58 -2.43 -13.50
C LYS A 155 -18.83 -2.98 -14.19
N GLN A 156 -18.77 -4.20 -14.73
CA GLN A 156 -19.94 -4.84 -15.35
C GLN A 156 -21.10 -5.00 -14.36
N ARG A 157 -20.83 -5.33 -13.10
CA ARG A 157 -21.86 -5.44 -12.06
C ARG A 157 -22.54 -4.10 -11.77
N LYS A 158 -21.77 -3.01 -11.66
CA LYS A 158 -22.32 -1.65 -11.49
C LYS A 158 -23.13 -1.22 -12.71
N ASP A 159 -22.63 -1.47 -13.92
CA ASP A 159 -23.32 -1.14 -15.17
C ASP A 159 -24.64 -1.92 -15.27
N ASN A 160 -24.65 -3.21 -14.92
CA ASN A 160 -25.85 -4.07 -14.93
C ASN A 160 -26.87 -3.67 -13.86
N ASN A 161 -26.44 -3.28 -12.67
CA ASN A 161 -27.34 -2.80 -11.61
C ASN A 161 -27.94 -1.42 -11.90
N THR A 162 -27.35 -0.64 -12.81
CA THR A 162 -27.89 0.66 -13.23
C THR A 162 -29.05 0.52 -14.23
N ILE A 163 -29.17 -0.63 -14.92
CA ILE A 163 -30.20 -0.87 -15.94
C ILE A 163 -31.56 -1.28 -15.31
N ILE A 164 -31.61 -1.58 -13.99
CA ILE A 164 -32.83 -2.00 -13.28
C ILE A 164 -33.41 -0.88 -12.38
N ALA A 165 -33.19 0.40 -12.71
CA ALA A 165 -34.05 1.46 -12.18
C ALA A 165 -35.33 1.48 -13.03
N PRO A 166 -36.50 1.04 -12.51
CA PRO A 166 -37.73 1.12 -13.27
C PRO A 166 -38.05 2.59 -13.47
N HIS A 167 -38.28 2.99 -14.73
CA HIS A 167 -39.09 4.15 -15.02
C HIS A 167 -40.47 3.93 -14.39
N HIS A 168 -40.68 4.45 -13.18
CA HIS A 168 -42.02 4.74 -12.71
C HIS A 168 -42.51 5.99 -13.43
N THR A 169 -43.04 5.78 -14.63
CA THR A 169 -44.09 6.63 -15.18
C THR A 169 -45.35 6.38 -14.37
N GLN A 170 -45.76 7.38 -13.58
CA GLN A 170 -47.12 7.94 -13.56
C GLN A 170 -47.14 9.19 -12.69
#